data_AF-A0A7C3UTA2-F1
#
_entry.id   AF-A0A7C3UTA2-F1
#
_cell.length_a   1.000
_cell.length_b   1.000
_cell.length_c   1.000
_cell.angle_alpha   90.00
_cell.angle_beta   90.00
_cell.angle_gamma   90.00
#
_symmetry.space_group_name_H-M   'P 1'
#
loop_
_entity.id
_entity.type
_entity.pdbx_description
1 polymer ?
#
loop_
_entity_poly.entity_id
_entity_poly.type
_entity_poly.pdbx_seq_one_letter_code
_entity_poly.pdbx_strand_id
1 'polypeptide(L)'
;HFELSLAEMRAIGEGTGLEVEVLVHGAMPLSLTDRCHAVTALDQECPLACRGERWLTAGDLRLRTMGQALWSGRDVCLAEHVARLGHASFVFRVESLGRDGAWRRAVGEIYARLLAGEPLSPAAMDELARLAPWGLCNGYYFGLSGRTYVNGRGEVA
;
A
#
# COMPACT_ATOMS: atom_id res chain seq x y z
N HIS A 1 7.41 1.55 -10.80
CA HIS A 1 8.12 0.83 -9.73
C HIS A 1 8.13 1.71 -8.50
N PHE A 2 7.91 1.15 -7.29
CA PHE A 2 7.79 1.91 -6.03
C PHE A 2 9.14 2.47 -5.50
N GLU A 3 10.01 2.83 -6.43
CA GLU A 3 11.34 3.40 -6.21
C GLU A 3 11.34 4.92 -6.47
N LEU A 4 10.16 5.49 -6.74
CA LEU A 4 9.99 6.91 -7.04
C LEU A 4 9.23 7.60 -5.91
N SER A 5 9.68 8.80 -5.56
CA SER A 5 8.96 9.72 -4.68
C SER A 5 7.74 10.32 -5.38
N LEU A 6 6.81 10.89 -4.61
CA LEU A 6 5.67 11.63 -5.16
C LEU A 6 6.11 12.82 -6.04
N ALA A 7 7.23 13.45 -5.70
CA ALA A 7 7.79 14.54 -6.48
C ALA A 7 8.28 14.07 -7.85
N GLU A 8 8.99 12.94 -7.90
CA GLU A 8 9.46 12.35 -9.17
C GLU A 8 8.30 11.83 -10.00
N MET A 9 7.31 11.17 -9.37
CA MET A 9 6.09 10.72 -10.03
C MET A 9 5.32 11.89 -10.66
N ARG A 10 5.17 13.01 -9.94
CA ARG A 10 4.54 14.22 -10.48
C ARG A 10 5.32 14.78 -11.67
N ALA A 11 6.64 14.89 -11.56
CA ALA A 11 7.49 15.40 -12.63
C ALA A 11 7.37 14.55 -13.91
N ILE A 12 7.25 13.23 -13.78
CA ILE A 12 7.02 12.33 -14.91
C ILE A 12 5.64 12.58 -15.54
N GLY A 13 4.58 12.68 -14.73
CA GLY A 13 3.23 12.94 -15.22
C GLY A 13 3.13 14.27 -15.97
N GLU A 14 3.68 15.33 -15.41
CA GLU A 14 3.73 16.67 -16.03
C GLU A 14 4.59 16.68 -17.30
N GLY A 15 5.75 16.01 -17.29
CA GLY A 15 6.66 15.97 -18.42
C GLY A 15 6.20 15.11 -19.60
N THR A 16 5.31 14.14 -19.35
CA THR A 16 4.83 13.20 -20.37
C THR A 16 3.37 13.40 -20.77
N GLY A 17 2.59 14.11 -19.94
CA GLY A 17 1.14 14.21 -20.08
C GLY A 17 0.39 12.91 -19.74
N LEU A 18 1.06 11.91 -19.17
CA LEU A 18 0.46 10.64 -18.77
C LEU A 18 -0.15 10.72 -17.38
N GLU A 19 -1.27 10.04 -17.18
CA GLU A 19 -1.82 9.81 -15.85
C GLU A 19 -0.91 8.86 -15.07
N VAL A 20 -0.54 9.27 -13.85
CA VAL A 20 0.32 8.48 -12.97
C VAL A 20 -0.52 7.90 -11.84
N GLU A 21 -0.49 6.57 -11.72
CA GLU A 21 -1.15 5.86 -10.62
C GLU A 21 -0.29 5.88 -9.34
N VAL A 22 -0.93 6.20 -8.21
CA VAL A 22 -0.32 6.14 -6.87
C VAL A 22 -1.09 5.17 -6.00
N LEU A 23 -0.40 4.19 -5.42
CA LEU A 23 -0.94 3.35 -4.36
C LEU A 23 -1.11 4.20 -3.10
N VAL A 24 -2.34 4.55 -2.76
CA VAL A 24 -2.63 5.37 -1.57
C VAL A 24 -2.87 4.53 -0.33
N HIS A 25 -3.33 3.28 -0.50
CA HIS A 25 -3.54 2.37 0.62
C HIS A 25 -3.36 0.90 0.27
N GLY A 26 -2.81 0.11 1.19
CA GLY A 26 -2.72 -1.35 1.07
C GLY A 26 -1.29 -1.88 0.85
N ALA A 27 -1.18 -3.18 0.63
CA ALA A 27 0.12 -3.85 0.58
C ALA A 27 0.84 -3.52 -0.73
N MET A 28 2.10 -3.12 -0.64
CA MET A 28 2.94 -2.83 -1.81
C MET A 28 3.61 -4.10 -2.34
N PRO A 29 3.56 -4.41 -3.65
CA PRO A 29 4.39 -5.48 -4.21
C PRO A 29 5.85 -5.03 -4.26
N LEU A 30 6.73 -5.84 -3.67
CA LEU A 30 8.16 -5.55 -3.55
C LEU A 30 9.01 -6.35 -4.54
N SER A 31 8.53 -7.51 -4.99
CA SER A 31 9.24 -8.33 -5.97
C SER A 31 8.27 -9.23 -6.73
N LEU A 32 8.65 -9.56 -7.96
CA LEU A 32 8.00 -10.51 -8.85
C LEU A 32 9.01 -11.59 -9.25
N THR A 33 8.59 -12.84 -9.20
CA THR A 33 9.41 -14.01 -9.52
C THR A 33 8.83 -14.78 -10.71
N ASP A 34 9.67 -15.58 -11.36
CA ASP A 34 9.26 -16.49 -12.44
C ASP A 34 8.36 -17.63 -11.93
N ARG A 35 8.54 -18.02 -10.67
CA ARG A 35 7.83 -19.14 -10.03
C ARG A 35 7.16 -18.74 -8.72
N CYS A 36 5.99 -19.31 -8.49
CA CYS A 36 5.19 -19.07 -7.30
C CYS A 36 5.88 -19.62 -6.04
N HIS A 37 6.14 -18.75 -5.04
CA HIS A 37 6.77 -19.17 -3.77
C HIS A 37 5.99 -20.26 -3.06
N ALA A 38 4.65 -20.21 -3.13
CA ALA A 38 3.77 -21.19 -2.51
C ALA A 38 3.90 -22.59 -3.14
N VAL A 39 4.15 -22.66 -4.45
CA VAL A 39 4.31 -23.93 -5.18
C VAL A 39 5.71 -24.48 -4.93
N THR A 40 6.74 -23.64 -5.10
CA THR A 40 8.14 -24.05 -4.92
C THR A 40 8.44 -24.52 -3.50
N ALA A 41 7.89 -23.87 -2.48
CA ALA A 41 8.17 -24.21 -1.09
C ALA A 41 7.36 -25.40 -0.56
N LEU A 42 6.21 -25.73 -1.17
CA LEU A 42 5.30 -26.75 -0.64
C LEU A 42 5.14 -27.98 -1.53
N ASP A 43 5.75 -28.00 -2.72
CA ASP A 43 5.67 -29.10 -3.69
C ASP A 43 4.21 -29.54 -3.97
N GLN A 44 3.34 -28.57 -4.30
CA GLN A 44 1.90 -28.79 -4.50
C GLN A 44 1.41 -28.39 -5.90
N GLU A 45 0.46 -29.16 -6.45
CA GLU A 45 -0.29 -28.83 -7.67
C GLU A 45 -1.35 -27.73 -7.35
N CYS A 46 -1.23 -26.55 -7.96
CA CYS A 46 -1.92 -25.33 -7.47
C CYS A 46 -3.02 -24.81 -8.41
N PRO A 47 -4.22 -24.51 -7.85
CA PRO A 47 -5.05 -23.44 -8.41
C PRO A 47 -5.23 -22.25 -7.46
N LEU A 48 -5.12 -22.40 -6.13
CA LEU A 48 -5.52 -21.36 -5.15
C LEU A 48 -4.70 -21.38 -3.83
N ALA A 49 -3.55 -22.05 -3.77
CA ALA A 49 -2.80 -22.26 -2.53
C ALA A 49 -2.44 -20.95 -1.80
N CYS A 50 -2.25 -19.86 -2.53
CA CYS A 50 -1.96 -18.52 -1.99
C CYS A 50 -3.18 -17.71 -1.53
N ARG A 51 -4.40 -18.28 -1.51
CA ARG A 51 -5.58 -17.61 -0.92
C ARG A 51 -5.47 -17.47 0.60
N GLY A 52 -4.78 -18.39 1.27
CA GLY A 52 -4.47 -18.26 2.69
C GLY A 52 -3.41 -17.18 2.94
N GLU A 53 -3.46 -16.52 4.09
CA GLU A 53 -2.38 -15.64 4.52
C GLU A 53 -1.10 -16.42 4.79
N ARG A 54 0.00 -15.99 4.17
CA ARG A 54 1.30 -16.62 4.29
C ARG A 54 2.35 -15.54 4.47
N TRP A 55 3.05 -15.62 5.59
CA TRP A 55 4.00 -14.62 6.03
C TRP A 55 5.43 -15.18 5.98
N LEU A 56 6.34 -14.45 5.34
CA LEU A 56 7.77 -14.64 5.51
C LEU A 56 8.26 -13.63 6.55
N THR A 57 8.98 -14.12 7.55
CA THR A 57 9.41 -13.32 8.70
C THR A 57 10.91 -13.46 8.91
N ALA A 58 11.63 -12.35 9.00
CA ALA A 58 13.05 -12.32 9.34
C ALA A 58 13.36 -11.06 10.15
N GLY A 59 13.68 -11.19 11.44
CA GLY A 59 13.75 -10.04 12.36
C GLY A 59 12.42 -9.27 12.34
N ASP A 60 12.48 -7.97 12.03
CA ASP A 60 11.30 -7.09 11.88
C ASP A 60 10.73 -7.04 10.46
N LEU A 61 11.26 -7.84 9.54
CA LEU A 61 10.74 -7.96 8.19
C LEU A 61 9.50 -8.85 8.20
N ARG A 62 8.43 -8.35 7.57
CA ARG A 62 7.17 -9.06 7.39
C ARG A 62 6.80 -8.93 5.92
N LEU A 63 6.77 -10.04 5.21
CA LEU A 63 6.39 -10.11 3.80
C LEU A 63 5.25 -11.07 3.63
N ARG A 64 4.31 -10.75 2.76
CA ARG A 64 3.26 -11.66 2.34
C ARG A 64 3.64 -12.31 1.02
N THR A 65 3.43 -13.61 0.90
CA THR A 65 3.57 -14.30 -0.39
C THR A 65 2.20 -14.45 -1.03
N MET A 66 2.09 -14.00 -2.28
CA MET A 66 0.88 -14.26 -3.07
C MET A 66 1.26 -14.52 -4.53
N GLY A 67 1.05 -15.76 -4.97
CA GLY A 67 1.46 -16.19 -6.30
C GLY A 67 2.98 -16.01 -6.49
N GLN A 68 3.33 -15.35 -7.59
CA GLN A 68 4.68 -14.97 -8.00
C GLN A 68 5.18 -13.67 -7.36
N ALA A 69 4.41 -13.06 -6.45
CA ALA A 69 4.75 -11.76 -5.89
C ALA A 69 5.05 -11.84 -4.39
N LEU A 70 6.08 -11.10 -3.99
CA LEU A 70 6.33 -10.75 -2.59
C LEU A 70 5.75 -9.38 -2.34
N TRP A 71 4.94 -9.29 -1.28
CA TRP A 71 4.27 -8.05 -0.88
C TRP A 71 4.80 -7.61 0.47
N SER A 72 4.86 -6.30 0.68
CA SER A 72 5.07 -5.71 2.00
C SER A 72 4.00 -6.21 2.96
N GLY A 73 4.41 -6.53 4.19
CA GLY A 73 3.47 -6.77 5.27
C GLY A 73 2.90 -5.51 5.90
N ARG A 74 3.60 -4.38 5.75
CA ARG A 74 3.08 -3.07 6.09
C ARG A 74 2.19 -2.57 4.97
N ASP A 75 1.13 -1.89 5.36
CA ASP A 75 0.27 -1.21 4.41
C ASP A 75 0.77 0.19 4.14
N VAL A 76 0.86 0.52 2.86
CA VAL A 76 0.97 1.90 2.44
C VAL A 76 -0.23 2.66 2.97
N CYS A 77 -0.01 3.88 3.46
CA CYS A 77 -1.11 4.77 3.82
C CYS A 77 -0.75 6.23 3.56
N LEU A 78 -1.56 6.87 2.71
CA LEU A 78 -1.47 8.28 2.38
C LEU A 78 -2.71 9.07 2.84
N ALA A 79 -3.52 8.54 3.77
CA ALA A 79 -4.76 9.17 4.22
C ALA A 79 -4.57 10.64 4.67
N GLU A 80 -3.50 10.93 5.41
CA GLU A 80 -3.13 12.29 5.84
C GLU A 80 -2.61 13.20 4.71
N HIS A 81 -2.31 12.63 3.54
CA HIS A 81 -1.69 13.32 2.40
C HIS A 81 -2.62 13.49 1.20
N VAL A 82 -3.61 12.61 1.05
CA VAL A 82 -4.53 12.54 -0.11
C VAL A 82 -5.16 13.89 -0.45
N ALA A 83 -5.63 14.63 0.55
CA ALA A 83 -6.24 15.95 0.32
C ALA A 83 -5.28 16.97 -0.31
N ARG A 84 -3.97 16.87 -0.04
CA ARG A 84 -2.92 17.76 -0.57
C ARG A 84 -2.37 17.28 -1.91
N LEU A 85 -2.49 16.00 -2.22
CA LEU A 85 -2.02 15.44 -3.49
C LEU A 85 -2.89 15.87 -4.66
N GLY A 86 -4.20 16.00 -4.42
CA GLY A 86 -5.18 16.45 -5.41
C GLY A 86 -5.40 15.44 -6.54
N HIS A 87 -6.65 15.26 -6.97
CA HIS A 87 -6.99 14.35 -8.07
C HIS A 87 -6.41 14.73 -9.43
N ALA A 88 -6.01 15.99 -9.62
CA ALA A 88 -5.45 16.45 -10.88
C ALA A 88 -4.03 15.92 -11.16
N SER A 89 -3.30 15.47 -10.12
CA SER A 89 -1.92 14.99 -10.28
C SER A 89 -1.83 13.47 -10.43
N PHE A 90 -2.79 12.71 -9.91
CA PHE A 90 -2.65 11.26 -9.77
C PHE A 90 -3.99 10.52 -9.85
N VAL A 91 -3.91 9.29 -10.35
CA VAL A 91 -4.96 8.28 -10.18
C VAL A 91 -4.68 7.51 -8.89
N PHE A 92 -5.62 7.51 -7.95
CA PHE A 92 -5.44 6.84 -6.67
C PHE A 92 -5.88 5.38 -6.72
N ARG A 93 -5.00 4.47 -6.31
CA ARG A 93 -5.30 3.04 -6.15
C ARG A 93 -5.29 2.64 -4.68
N VAL A 94 -6.31 1.87 -4.28
CA VAL A 94 -6.32 1.07 -3.05
C VAL A 94 -6.04 -0.38 -3.43
N GLU A 95 -4.93 -0.92 -2.96
CA GLU A 95 -4.60 -2.33 -3.16
C GLU A 95 -5.35 -3.20 -2.16
N SER A 96 -6.33 -3.93 -2.66
CA SER A 96 -7.18 -4.81 -1.84
C SER A 96 -6.94 -6.29 -2.09
N LEU A 97 -5.95 -6.65 -2.91
CA LEU A 97 -5.66 -8.05 -3.20
C LEU A 97 -5.36 -8.80 -1.90
N GLY A 98 -6.05 -9.93 -1.72
CA GLY A 98 -5.90 -10.74 -0.52
C GLY A 98 -6.50 -10.18 0.77
N ARG A 99 -7.26 -9.09 0.70
CA ARG A 99 -8.04 -8.55 1.83
C ARG A 99 -9.43 -9.19 1.87
N ASP A 100 -10.16 -9.03 2.97
CA ASP A 100 -11.54 -9.52 3.11
C ASP A 100 -12.57 -8.41 2.76
N GLY A 101 -13.86 -8.72 2.88
CA GLY A 101 -14.92 -7.73 2.59
C GLY A 101 -15.01 -6.62 3.63
N ALA A 102 -14.66 -6.89 4.90
CA ALA A 102 -14.75 -5.91 5.98
C ALA A 102 -13.66 -4.84 5.83
N TRP A 103 -12.42 -5.27 5.57
CA TRP A 103 -11.30 -4.39 5.25
C TRP A 103 -11.62 -3.48 4.06
N ARG A 104 -12.15 -4.06 2.97
CA ARG A 104 -12.48 -3.30 1.75
C ARG A 104 -13.51 -2.22 1.99
N ARG A 105 -14.55 -2.52 2.76
CA ARG A 105 -15.58 -1.54 3.12
C ARG A 105 -14.99 -0.43 3.98
N ALA A 106 -14.30 -0.77 5.06
CA ALA A 106 -13.74 0.21 5.99
C ALA A 106 -12.76 1.17 5.29
N VAL A 107 -11.78 0.64 4.55
CA VAL A 107 -10.81 1.46 3.81
C VAL A 107 -11.51 2.27 2.71
N GLY A 108 -12.41 1.63 1.95
CA GLY A 108 -13.13 2.29 0.87
C GLY A 108 -13.97 3.47 1.36
N GLU A 109 -14.70 3.30 2.46
CA GLU A 109 -15.50 4.36 3.09
C GLU A 109 -14.63 5.52 3.59
N ILE A 110 -13.51 5.21 4.26
CA ILE A 110 -12.59 6.24 4.75
C ILE A 110 -12.04 7.05 3.58
N TYR A 111 -11.49 6.40 2.55
CA TYR A 111 -10.94 7.13 1.40
C TYR A 111 -12.03 7.87 0.61
N ALA A 112 -13.21 7.29 0.41
CA ALA A 112 -14.32 7.99 -0.26
C ALA A 112 -14.67 9.32 0.43
N ARG A 113 -14.72 9.34 1.76
CA ARG A 113 -14.97 10.55 2.54
C ARG A 113 -13.83 11.57 2.41
N LEU A 114 -12.57 11.11 2.46
CA LEU A 114 -11.40 11.99 2.25
C LEU A 114 -11.43 12.64 0.86
N LEU A 115 -11.78 11.87 -0.18
CA LEU A 115 -11.89 12.38 -1.56
C LEU A 115 -13.09 13.31 -1.75
N ALA A 116 -14.14 13.16 -0.92
CA ALA A 116 -15.24 14.12 -0.83
C ALA A 116 -14.88 15.41 -0.06
N GLY A 117 -13.64 15.51 0.44
CA GLY A 117 -13.14 16.68 1.16
C GLY A 117 -13.41 16.68 2.66
N GLU A 118 -13.88 15.57 3.23
CA GLU A 118 -14.02 15.45 4.68
C GLU A 118 -12.63 15.35 5.34
N PRO A 119 -12.43 16.00 6.50
CA PRO A 119 -11.18 15.87 7.24
C PRO A 119 -11.03 14.44 7.78
N LEU A 120 -9.80 13.94 7.76
CA LEU A 120 -9.45 12.68 8.40
C LEU A 120 -9.66 12.78 9.91
N SER A 121 -10.56 11.95 10.45
CA SER A 121 -10.79 11.89 11.89
C SER A 121 -9.76 10.99 12.58
N PRO A 122 -9.43 11.23 13.87
CA PRO A 122 -8.56 10.33 14.64
C PRO A 122 -9.06 8.89 14.64
N ALA A 123 -10.37 8.68 14.81
CA ALA A 123 -10.98 7.36 14.80
C ALA A 123 -10.82 6.63 13.45
N ALA A 124 -10.88 7.34 12.32
CA ALA A 124 -10.61 6.74 11.01
C ALA A 124 -9.14 6.34 10.89
N MET A 125 -8.22 7.15 11.44
CA MET A 125 -6.80 6.85 11.39
C MET A 125 -6.42 5.67 12.30
N ASP A 126 -7.03 5.58 13.49
CA ASP A 126 -6.93 4.43 14.38
C ASP A 126 -7.46 3.15 13.73
N GLU A 127 -8.57 3.25 13.00
CA GLU A 127 -9.16 2.13 12.24
C GLU A 127 -8.21 1.64 11.14
N LEU A 128 -7.63 2.55 10.35
CA LEU A 128 -6.63 2.19 9.33
C LEU A 128 -5.40 1.52 9.97
N ALA A 129 -4.93 2.01 11.11
CA ALA A 129 -3.82 1.40 11.83
C ALA A 129 -4.17 -0.02 12.34
N ARG A 130 -5.39 -0.21 12.85
CA ARG A 130 -5.90 -1.51 13.31
C ARG A 130 -6.02 -2.54 12.19
N LEU A 131 -6.34 -2.09 10.97
CA LEU A 131 -6.46 -2.93 9.77
C LEU A 131 -5.09 -3.34 9.17
N ALA A 132 -4.00 -2.72 9.62
CA ALA A 132 -2.64 -2.98 9.19
C ALA A 132 -1.82 -3.66 10.31
N PRO A 133 -1.90 -4.99 10.49
CA PRO A 133 -1.35 -5.69 11.66
C PRO A 133 0.17 -5.57 11.82
N TRP A 134 0.90 -5.25 10.75
CA TRP A 134 2.35 -5.02 10.78
C TRP A 134 2.75 -3.54 10.74
N GLY A 135 1.76 -2.66 10.82
CA GLY A 135 1.92 -1.21 10.81
C GLY A 135 1.69 -0.58 9.43
N LEU A 136 1.54 0.74 9.45
CA LEU A 136 1.47 1.58 8.26
C LEU A 136 2.87 2.00 7.81
N CYS A 137 3.00 2.36 6.53
CA CYS A 137 4.18 3.01 5.98
C CYS A 137 3.83 3.90 4.79
N ASN A 138 4.74 4.79 4.40
CA ASN A 138 4.67 5.54 3.16
C ASN A 138 6.03 6.17 2.76
N GLY A 139 7.13 5.82 3.44
CA GLY A 139 8.42 6.50 3.29
C GLY A 139 8.98 6.53 1.86
N TYR A 140 8.72 5.51 1.03
CA TYR A 140 9.14 5.51 -0.38
C TYR A 140 8.68 6.76 -1.13
N TYR A 141 7.46 7.23 -0.83
CA TYR A 141 6.89 8.42 -1.45
C TYR A 141 7.57 9.73 -1.05
N PHE A 142 8.38 9.70 -0.01
CA PHE A 142 9.10 10.83 0.56
C PHE A 142 10.63 10.65 0.49
N GLY A 143 11.12 9.70 -0.33
CA GLY A 143 12.56 9.44 -0.47
C GLY A 143 13.21 8.84 0.78
N LEU A 144 12.41 8.24 1.66
CA LEU A 144 12.85 7.60 2.89
C LEU A 144 12.75 6.07 2.80
N SER A 145 13.22 5.38 3.84
CA SER A 145 12.98 3.96 4.00
C SER A 145 11.50 3.64 3.87
N GLY A 146 11.16 2.67 3.02
CA GLY A 146 9.78 2.24 2.80
C GLY A 146 9.03 1.70 4.01
N ARG A 147 9.75 1.44 5.10
CA ARG A 147 9.20 1.00 6.38
C ARG A 147 8.75 2.17 7.26
N THR A 148 9.22 3.37 6.96
CA THR A 148 8.91 4.60 7.68
C THR A 148 7.50 5.07 7.35
N TYR A 149 6.85 5.68 8.34
CA TYR A 149 5.62 6.43 8.16
C TYR A 149 5.91 7.93 8.33
N VAL A 150 5.48 8.71 7.35
CA VAL A 150 5.53 10.17 7.36
C VAL A 150 4.10 10.66 7.55
N ASN A 151 3.85 11.39 8.64
CA ASN A 151 2.52 11.88 8.98
C ASN A 151 2.12 13.12 8.15
N GLY A 152 0.92 13.65 8.39
CA GLY A 152 0.40 14.81 7.70
C GLY A 152 1.27 16.08 7.83
N ARG A 153 2.11 16.19 8.84
CA ARG A 153 3.03 17.33 9.05
C ARG A 153 4.39 17.13 8.40
N GLY A 154 4.64 15.99 7.76
CA GLY A 154 5.96 15.65 7.21
C GLY A 154 6.93 15.09 8.26
N GLU A 155 6.45 14.76 9.45
CA GLU A 155 7.28 14.19 10.52
C GLU A 155 7.32 12.67 10.40
N VAL A 156 8.48 12.08 10.68
CA VAL A 156 8.65 10.64 10.77
C VAL A 156 8.07 10.15 12.10
N ALA A 157 7.15 9.19 12.04
CA ALA A 157 6.50 8.54 13.18
C ALA A 157 6.99 7.09 13.37
#